data_AF-A0A5C8M0U9-F1
#
_entry.id   AF-A0A5C8M0U9-F1
#
_cell.length_a   1.000
_cell.length_b   1.000
_cell.length_c   1.000
_cell.angle_alpha   90.00
_cell.angle_beta   90.00
_cell.angle_gamma   90.00
#
_symmetry.space_group_name_H-M   'P 1'
#
loop_
_entity.id
_entity.type
_entity.pdbx_description
1 polymer ?
#
loop_
_entity_poly.entity_id
_entity_poly.type
_entity_poly.pdbx_seq_one_letter_code
_entity_poly.pdbx_strand_id
1 'polypeptide(L)'
;MIKPLLLLTVISAFPLSAQQNCDPQQQNKVDYMQCLDQQLQQTRRELTSWENNHLFKLEEQASSTGRKDGLKLFNKARQSFELYTEQDCRWQFVGQLPDNHTASVSYKQCQLYHLKQRIEFLKHVNSTSD
;
A
#
# COMPACT_ATOMS: atom_id res chain seq x y z
N MET A 1 37.13 43.79 -8.37
CA MET A 1 35.71 43.72 -8.79
C MET A 1 35.30 42.25 -8.78
N ILE A 2 34.66 41.77 -7.71
CA ILE A 2 34.19 40.38 -7.58
C ILE A 2 32.68 40.41 -7.78
N LYS A 3 32.19 39.73 -8.82
CA LYS A 3 30.78 39.68 -9.20
C LYS A 3 30.15 38.47 -8.51
N PRO A 4 29.13 38.62 -7.66
CA PRO A 4 28.52 37.48 -6.98
C PRO A 4 27.66 36.71 -7.98
N LEU A 5 27.94 35.43 -8.12
CA LEU A 5 27.16 34.49 -8.93
C LEU A 5 25.98 34.01 -8.08
N LEU A 6 24.77 34.45 -8.41
CA LEU A 6 23.52 34.01 -7.77
C LEU A 6 23.23 32.55 -8.18
N LEU A 7 23.30 31.62 -7.21
CA LEU A 7 22.78 30.27 -7.37
C LEU A 7 21.25 30.30 -7.27
N LEU A 8 20.58 29.98 -8.38
CA LEU A 8 19.13 29.70 -8.41
C LEU A 8 18.89 28.27 -7.87
N THR A 9 18.33 28.17 -6.68
CA THR A 9 17.84 26.90 -6.14
C THR A 9 16.53 26.51 -6.83
N VAL A 10 16.57 25.44 -7.61
CA VAL A 10 15.38 24.87 -8.24
C VAL A 10 14.64 24.07 -7.17
N ILE A 11 13.53 24.62 -6.66
CA ILE A 11 12.63 23.89 -5.78
C ILE A 11 11.81 22.95 -6.66
N SER A 12 12.21 21.68 -6.75
CA SER A 12 11.41 20.64 -7.38
C SER A 12 10.17 20.37 -6.51
N ALA A 13 9.01 20.84 -6.96
CA ALA A 13 7.73 20.47 -6.40
C ALA A 13 7.47 18.99 -6.72
N PHE A 14 7.61 18.11 -5.72
CA PHE A 14 7.12 16.75 -5.82
C PHE A 14 5.58 16.82 -5.84
N PRO A 15 4.90 16.32 -6.87
CA PRO A 15 3.44 16.32 -6.87
C PRO A 15 2.95 15.48 -5.69
N LEU A 16 2.20 16.12 -4.79
CA LEU A 16 1.44 15.44 -3.76
C LEU A 16 0.46 14.52 -4.50
N SER A 17 0.62 13.21 -4.37
CA SER A 17 -0.21 12.23 -5.09
C SER A 17 -1.66 12.36 -4.62
N ALA A 18 -2.48 13.11 -5.35
CA ALA A 18 -3.92 13.13 -5.16
C ALA A 18 -4.45 11.70 -5.36
N GLN A 19 -5.42 11.30 -4.53
CA GLN A 19 -6.09 10.01 -4.64
C GLN A 19 -6.71 9.91 -6.05
N GLN A 20 -6.08 9.18 -6.96
CA GLN A 20 -6.58 8.98 -8.32
C GLN A 20 -7.78 8.03 -8.25
N ASN A 21 -8.96 8.51 -8.64
CA ASN A 21 -10.13 7.65 -8.81
C ASN A 21 -10.03 6.97 -10.19
N CYS A 22 -9.82 5.65 -10.22
CA CYS A 22 -9.87 4.88 -11.46
C CYS A 22 -11.34 4.58 -11.78
N ASP A 23 -11.81 5.03 -12.94
CA ASP A 23 -13.18 4.85 -13.39
C ASP A 23 -13.20 4.17 -14.77
N PRO A 24 -13.69 2.92 -14.87
CA PRO A 24 -13.75 2.21 -16.14
C PRO A 24 -14.74 2.84 -17.14
N GLN A 25 -15.61 3.76 -16.72
CA GLN A 25 -16.51 4.51 -17.61
C GLN A 25 -15.83 5.74 -18.23
N GLN A 26 -14.77 6.26 -17.61
CA GLN A 26 -14.09 7.48 -18.05
C GLN A 26 -12.73 7.21 -18.70
N GLN A 27 -12.19 6.01 -18.54
CA GLN A 27 -10.86 5.63 -19.00
C GLN A 27 -10.95 4.50 -20.02
N ASN A 28 -10.10 4.53 -21.05
CA ASN A 28 -9.94 3.36 -21.90
C ASN A 28 -9.27 2.21 -21.12
N LYS A 29 -9.26 1.00 -21.69
CA LYS A 29 -8.70 -0.20 -21.04
C LYS A 29 -7.25 -0.03 -20.57
N VAL A 30 -6.42 0.65 -21.37
CA VAL A 30 -4.99 0.85 -21.05
C VAL A 30 -4.84 1.82 -19.88
N ASP A 31 -5.51 2.97 -19.96
CA ASP A 31 -5.46 4.02 -18.93
C ASP A 31 -6.04 3.52 -17.60
N TYR A 32 -7.13 2.75 -17.67
CA TYR A 32 -7.74 2.15 -16.50
C TYR A 32 -6.79 1.16 -15.80
N MET A 33 -6.13 0.30 -16.58
CA MET A 33 -5.14 -0.64 -16.06
C MET A 33 -3.94 0.05 -15.43
N GLN A 34 -3.39 1.08 -16.10
CA GLN A 34 -2.30 1.90 -15.56
C GLN A 34 -2.71 2.62 -14.27
N CYS A 35 -3.93 3.13 -14.22
CA CYS A 35 -4.48 3.74 -13.02
C CYS A 35 -4.55 2.74 -11.86
N LEU A 36 -5.03 1.51 -12.10
CA LEU A 36 -5.06 0.46 -11.07
C LEU A 36 -3.65 0.11 -10.57
N ASP A 37 -2.65 0.08 -11.46
CA ASP A 37 -1.26 -0.13 -11.08
C ASP A 37 -0.71 1.00 -10.18
N GLN A 38 -1.00 2.26 -10.53
CA GLN A 38 -0.62 3.42 -9.72
C GLN A 38 -1.29 3.38 -8.33
N GLN A 39 -2.60 3.10 -8.29
CA GLN A 39 -3.32 2.93 -7.02
C GLN A 39 -2.71 1.80 -6.19
N LEU A 40 -2.44 0.62 -6.78
CA LEU A 40 -1.84 -0.50 -6.05
C LEU A 40 -0.48 -0.13 -5.46
N GLN A 41 0.36 0.55 -6.24
CA GLN A 41 1.67 0.98 -5.77
C GLN A 41 1.54 1.96 -4.60
N GLN A 42 0.60 2.92 -4.69
CA GLN A 42 0.36 3.89 -3.63
C GLN A 42 -0.20 3.23 -2.37
N THR A 43 -1.20 2.37 -2.50
CA THR A 43 -1.81 1.66 -1.36
C THR A 43 -0.81 0.71 -0.70
N ARG A 44 0.08 0.06 -1.45
CA ARG A 44 1.18 -0.74 -0.87
C ARG A 44 2.13 0.12 -0.03
N ARG A 45 2.52 1.30 -0.52
CA ARG A 45 3.34 2.25 0.26
C ARG A 45 2.64 2.70 1.54
N GLU A 46 1.35 3.02 1.45
CA GLU A 46 0.55 3.40 2.62
C GLU A 46 0.50 2.25 3.64
N LEU A 47 0.23 1.02 3.19
CA LEU A 47 0.26 -0.17 4.06
C LEU A 47 1.61 -0.33 4.74
N THR A 48 2.72 -0.26 3.99
CA THR A 48 4.07 -0.34 4.56
C THR A 48 4.31 0.74 5.62
N SER A 49 3.87 1.98 5.39
CA SER A 49 3.99 3.06 6.38
C SER A 49 3.26 2.72 7.68
N TRP A 50 2.02 2.23 7.60
CA TRP A 50 1.25 1.84 8.78
C TRP A 50 1.88 0.64 9.49
N GLU A 51 2.31 -0.38 8.76
CA GLU A 51 3.00 -1.53 9.34
C GLU A 51 4.29 -1.14 10.06
N ASN A 52 5.08 -0.23 9.49
CA ASN A 52 6.32 0.24 10.09
C ASN A 52 6.06 1.02 11.39
N ASN A 53 4.98 1.81 11.46
CA ASN A 53 4.57 2.48 12.70
C ASN A 53 4.28 1.47 13.82
N HIS A 54 3.58 0.38 13.50
CA HIS A 54 3.29 -0.70 14.46
C HIS A 54 4.55 -1.49 14.84
N LEU A 55 5.43 -1.77 13.88
CA LEU A 55 6.72 -2.41 14.15
C LEU A 55 7.54 -1.61 15.14
N PHE A 56 7.69 -0.30 14.92
CA PHE A 56 8.47 0.57 15.79
C PHE A 56 8.00 0.50 17.25
N LYS A 57 6.69 0.60 17.49
CA LYS A 57 6.09 0.46 18.83
C LYS A 57 6.35 -0.91 19.46
N LEU A 58 6.21 -1.98 18.68
CA LEU A 58 6.44 -3.35 19.17
C LEU A 58 7.91 -3.64 19.44
N GLU A 59 8.82 -3.06 18.67
CA GLU A 59 10.27 -3.14 18.88
C GLU A 59 10.67 -2.40 20.16
N GLU A 60 10.12 -1.20 20.40
CA GLU A 60 10.32 -0.45 21.63
C GLU A 60 9.80 -1.23 22.86
N GLN A 61 8.60 -1.81 22.78
CA GLN A 61 8.05 -2.65 23.85
C GLN A 61 8.92 -3.90 24.10
N ALA A 62 9.38 -4.54 23.03
CA ALA A 62 10.24 -5.72 23.14
C ALA A 62 11.60 -5.38 23.76
N SER A 63 12.16 -4.22 23.43
CA SER A 63 13.42 -3.71 23.97
C SER A 63 13.31 -3.37 25.46
N SER A 64 12.24 -2.66 25.85
CA SER A 64 12.03 -2.20 27.23
C SER A 64 11.58 -3.30 28.19
N THR A 65 10.77 -4.27 27.73
CA THR A 65 10.18 -5.31 28.60
C THR A 65 10.78 -6.71 28.40
N GLY A 66 11.57 -6.92 27.35
CA GLY A 66 12.05 -8.24 26.93
C GLY A 66 10.97 -9.15 26.30
N ARG A 67 9.69 -8.76 26.31
CA ARG A 67 8.57 -9.55 25.77
C ARG A 67 8.47 -9.41 24.25
N LYS A 68 8.99 -10.39 23.51
CA LYS A 68 9.08 -10.37 22.04
C LYS A 68 7.88 -10.97 21.30
N ASP A 69 6.92 -11.55 22.01
CA ASP A 69 5.86 -12.35 21.37
C ASP A 69 4.94 -11.51 20.49
N GLY A 70 4.58 -10.29 20.92
CA GLY A 70 3.78 -9.36 20.11
C GLY A 70 4.47 -9.02 18.79
N LEU A 71 5.77 -8.69 18.82
CA LEU A 71 6.57 -8.42 17.62
C LEU A 71 6.64 -9.63 16.68
N LYS A 72 6.87 -10.83 17.22
CA LYS A 72 6.90 -12.07 16.43
C LYS A 72 5.55 -12.36 15.76
N LEU A 73 4.46 -12.23 16.50
CA LEU A 73 3.10 -12.48 16.00
C LEU A 73 2.70 -11.45 14.95
N PHE A 74 3.05 -10.18 15.15
CA PHE A 74 2.78 -9.14 14.17
C PHE A 74 3.52 -9.38 12.85
N ASN A 75 4.81 -9.72 12.90
CA ASN A 75 5.57 -10.10 11.70
C ASN A 75 4.96 -11.30 10.97
N LYS A 76 4.57 -12.34 11.70
CA LYS A 76 3.89 -13.51 11.11
C LYS A 76 2.55 -13.13 10.48
N ALA A 77 1.78 -12.25 11.12
CA ALA A 77 0.49 -11.79 10.60
C ALA A 77 0.66 -11.03 9.27
N ARG A 78 1.71 -10.20 9.13
CA ARG A 78 2.02 -9.49 7.88
C ARG A 78 2.34 -10.44 6.73
N GLN A 79 3.23 -11.41 6.96
CA GLN A 79 3.58 -12.43 5.97
C GLN A 79 2.36 -13.28 5.57
N SER A 80 1.54 -13.66 6.55
CA SER A 80 0.33 -14.45 6.31
C SER A 80 -0.71 -13.64 5.53
N PHE A 81 -0.82 -12.34 5.78
CA PHE A 81 -1.71 -11.45 5.06
C PHE A 81 -1.30 -11.27 3.59
N GLU A 82 0.00 -11.14 3.30
CA GLU A 82 0.51 -11.08 1.93
C GLU A 82 0.15 -12.35 1.15
N LEU A 83 0.45 -13.53 1.72
CA LEU A 83 0.12 -14.81 1.11
C LEU A 83 -1.40 -14.98 0.92
N TYR A 84 -2.20 -14.65 1.94
CA TYR A 84 -3.66 -14.71 1.86
C TYR A 84 -4.18 -13.83 0.71
N THR A 85 -3.72 -12.58 0.63
CA THR A 85 -4.13 -11.63 -0.42
C THR A 85 -3.77 -12.15 -1.80
N GLU A 86 -2.57 -12.72 -1.97
CA GLU A 86 -2.17 -13.31 -3.25
C GLU A 86 -3.10 -14.46 -3.66
N GLN A 87 -3.30 -15.44 -2.77
CA GLN A 87 -4.10 -16.63 -3.08
C GLN A 87 -5.58 -16.28 -3.29
N ASP A 88 -6.13 -15.40 -2.45
CA ASP A 88 -7.53 -15.00 -2.55
C ASP A 88 -7.83 -14.20 -3.84
N CYS A 89 -6.88 -13.39 -4.31
CA CYS A 89 -7.05 -12.72 -5.59
C CYS A 89 -6.75 -13.65 -6.79
N ARG A 90 -5.84 -14.61 -6.63
CA ARG A 90 -5.45 -15.51 -7.71
C ARG A 90 -6.56 -16.46 -8.14
N TRP A 91 -7.36 -16.98 -7.21
CA TRP A 91 -8.47 -17.85 -7.61
C TRP A 91 -9.52 -17.07 -8.42
N GLN A 92 -9.77 -15.80 -8.08
CA GLN A 92 -10.68 -14.92 -8.81
C GLN A 92 -10.16 -14.66 -10.23
N PHE A 93 -8.87 -14.36 -10.36
CA PHE A 93 -8.21 -14.24 -11.67
C PHE A 93 -8.47 -15.47 -12.55
N VAL A 94 -8.23 -16.67 -12.01
CA VAL A 94 -8.43 -17.93 -12.75
C VAL A 94 -9.89 -18.11 -13.16
N GLY A 95 -10.84 -17.71 -12.30
CA GLY A 95 -12.28 -17.76 -12.60
C GLY A 95 -12.74 -16.82 -13.71
N GLN A 96 -11.95 -15.82 -14.09
CA GLN A 96 -12.27 -14.87 -15.16
C GLN A 96 -11.63 -15.24 -16.53
N LEU A 97 -10.81 -16.29 -16.57
CA LEU A 97 -10.23 -16.77 -17.83
C LEU A 97 -11.31 -17.37 -18.75
N PRO A 98 -11.15 -17.27 -20.09
CA PRO A 98 -9.96 -16.84 -20.83
C PRO A 98 -9.85 -15.33 -21.08
N ASP A 99 -10.75 -14.50 -20.53
CA ASP A 99 -10.65 -13.04 -20.69
C ASP A 99 -9.52 -12.48 -19.81
N ASN A 100 -8.32 -12.40 -20.40
CA ASN A 100 -7.12 -11.91 -19.72
C ASN A 100 -7.25 -10.49 -19.19
N HIS A 101 -8.02 -9.62 -19.87
CA HIS A 101 -8.19 -8.24 -19.43
C HIS A 101 -9.06 -8.20 -18.17
N THR A 102 -10.22 -8.85 -18.21
CA THR A 102 -11.15 -8.93 -17.07
C THR A 102 -10.50 -9.64 -15.88
N ALA A 103 -9.75 -10.72 -16.13
CA ALA A 103 -8.99 -11.42 -15.10
C ALA A 103 -7.96 -10.50 -14.42
N SER A 104 -7.19 -9.74 -15.21
CA SER A 104 -6.17 -8.82 -14.68
C SER A 104 -6.79 -7.67 -13.89
N VAL A 105 -7.92 -7.12 -14.36
CA VAL A 105 -8.69 -6.09 -13.62
C VAL A 105 -9.17 -6.65 -12.28
N SER A 106 -9.83 -7.81 -12.29
CA SER A 106 -10.36 -8.47 -11.09
C SER A 106 -9.26 -8.72 -10.05
N TYR A 107 -8.09 -9.22 -10.49
CA TYR A 107 -6.94 -9.44 -9.61
C TYR A 107 -6.48 -8.16 -8.91
N LYS A 108 -6.32 -7.07 -9.67
CA LYS A 108 -5.86 -5.78 -9.13
C LYS A 108 -6.89 -5.16 -8.18
N GLN A 109 -8.18 -5.23 -8.53
CA GLN A 109 -9.27 -4.75 -7.68
C GLN A 109 -9.35 -5.52 -6.36
N CYS A 110 -9.22 -6.85 -6.41
CA CYS A 110 -9.17 -7.69 -5.21
C CYS A 110 -7.98 -7.31 -4.31
N GLN A 111 -6.79 -7.10 -4.89
CA GLN A 111 -5.62 -6.67 -4.12
C GLN A 111 -5.88 -5.31 -3.45
N LEU A 112 -6.41 -4.34 -4.19
CA LEU A 112 -6.77 -3.02 -3.63
C LEU A 112 -7.76 -3.14 -2.47
N TYR A 113 -8.76 -4.00 -2.59
CA TYR A 113 -9.74 -4.24 -1.53
C TYR A 113 -9.06 -4.72 -0.24
N HIS A 114 -8.26 -5.79 -0.30
CA HIS A 114 -7.59 -6.33 0.88
C HIS A 114 -6.61 -5.33 1.50
N LEU A 115 -5.82 -4.65 0.69
CA LEU A 115 -4.86 -3.66 1.17
C LEU A 115 -5.57 -2.50 1.89
N LYS A 116 -6.67 -1.97 1.34
CA LYS A 116 -7.46 -0.90 1.97
C LYS A 116 -8.07 -1.36 3.30
N GLN A 117 -8.66 -2.56 3.34
CA GLN A 117 -9.21 -3.11 4.59
C GLN A 117 -8.13 -3.26 5.67
N ARG A 118 -6.93 -3.72 5.29
CA ARG A 118 -5.81 -3.86 6.23
C ARG A 118 -5.31 -2.51 6.75
N ILE A 119 -5.21 -1.51 5.87
CA ILE A 119 -4.84 -0.15 6.26
C ILE A 119 -5.84 0.41 7.28
N GLU A 120 -7.14 0.30 7.02
CA GLU A 120 -8.17 0.80 7.95
C GLU A 120 -8.13 0.08 9.31
N PHE A 121 -7.87 -1.24 9.30
CA PHE A 121 -7.61 -1.97 10.53
C PHE A 121 -6.39 -1.42 11.29
N LEU A 122 -5.25 -1.21 10.61
CA LEU A 122 -4.04 -0.70 11.26
C LEU A 122 -4.20 0.73 11.78
N LYS A 123 -4.99 1.58 11.08
CA LYS A 123 -5.39 2.91 11.56
C LYS A 123 -6.19 2.83 12.85
N HIS A 124 -7.18 1.94 12.90
CA HIS A 124 -8.03 1.75 14.08
C HIS A 124 -7.26 1.24 15.30
N VAL A 125 -6.39 0.24 15.11
CA VAL A 125 -5.55 -0.28 16.21
C VAL A 125 -4.57 0.78 16.73
N ASN A 126 -4.12 1.70 15.87
CA ASN A 126 -3.24 2.78 16.27
C ASN A 126 -3.93 3.79 17.21
N SER A 127 -5.23 4.05 17.04
CA SER A 127 -5.99 5.03 17.84
C SER A 127 -6.45 4.54 19.21
N THR A 128 -6.36 3.24 19.48
CA THR A 128 -6.79 2.64 20.77
C THR A 128 -5.61 2.41 21.73
N SER A 129 -4.43 2.92 21.38
CA SER A 129 -3.17 2.73 22.14
C SER A 129 -2.79 3.96 22.99
N ASP A 130 -3.57 5.03 22.93
CA ASP A 130 -3.45 6.27 23.71
C ASP A 130 -4.58 6.32 24.77
#